data_AF-A0A0C3DZJ8-F1
#
_entry.id   AF-A0A0C3DZJ8-F1
#
_cell.length_a   1.000
_cell.length_b   1.000
_cell.length_c   1.000
_cell.angle_alpha   90.00
_cell.angle_beta   90.00
_cell.angle_gamma   90.00
#
_symmetry.space_group_name_H-M   'P 1'
#
loop_
_entity.id
_entity.type
_entity.pdbx_description
1 polymer ?
#
loop_
_entity_poly.entity_id
_entity_poly.type
_entity_poly.pdbx_seq_one_letter_code
_entity_poly.pdbx_strand_id
1 'polypeptide(L)'
;EIVLCLQGGRLQRISHLHSYSTLHYILLFPQGEEGWHLNIPLQQIYPTRSKSVTQILYYAYHLHTQPPQIEPINIFHGGRLFQQYVCDAWASVEQSKLTWVFHNQKKF
;
A
#
# COMPACT_ATOMS: atom_id res chain seq x y z
N GLU A 1 7.28 -8.73 5.72
CA GLU A 1 8.56 -8.56 5.00
C GLU A 1 8.74 -9.72 4.05
N ILE A 2 9.23 -9.49 2.82
CA ILE A 2 9.46 -10.57 1.85
C ILE A 2 10.96 -10.59 1.53
N VAL A 3 11.57 -11.76 1.72
CA VAL A 3 12.98 -12.00 1.41
C VAL A 3 13.04 -12.78 0.10
N LEU A 4 13.56 -12.16 -0.96
CA LEU A 4 13.84 -12.85 -2.22
C LEU A 4 15.23 -13.48 -2.15
N CYS A 5 15.32 -14.78 -2.45
CA CYS A 5 16.58 -15.43 -2.79
C CYS A 5 16.75 -15.40 -4.31
N LEU A 6 17.68 -14.59 -4.81
CA LEU A 6 18.09 -14.66 -6.22
C LEU A 6 18.90 -15.94 -6.45
N GLN A 7 18.84 -16.51 -7.66
CA GLN A 7 19.52 -17.77 -8.02
C GLN A 7 21.06 -17.74 -7.83
N GLY A 8 21.66 -16.57 -7.57
CA GLY A 8 23.06 -16.39 -7.19
C GLY A 8 23.34 -16.31 -5.68
N GLY A 9 22.39 -16.70 -4.81
CA GLY A 9 22.56 -16.71 -3.35
C GLY A 9 22.48 -15.33 -2.67
N ARG A 10 22.14 -14.29 -3.44
CA ARG A 10 22.00 -12.92 -2.93
C ARG A 10 20.59 -12.72 -2.37
N LEU A 11 20.50 -12.42 -1.07
CA LEU A 11 19.25 -12.08 -0.40
C LEU A 11 18.87 -10.64 -0.74
N GLN A 12 17.76 -10.46 -1.44
CA GLN A 12 17.20 -9.14 -1.72
C GLN A 12 15.96 -8.97 -0.84
N ARG A 13 16.03 -8.03 0.11
CA ARG A 13 14.90 -7.72 0.99
C ARG A 13 14.03 -6.71 0.26
N ILE A 14 12.87 -7.14 -0.21
CA ILE A 14 11.87 -6.20 -0.73
C ILE A 14 11.21 -5.59 0.51
N SER A 15 11.36 -4.27 0.65
CA SER A 15 10.67 -3.55 1.71
C SER A 15 9.15 -3.70 1.52
N HIS A 16 8.42 -3.79 2.63
CA HIS A 16 6.94 -3.82 2.65
C HIS A 16 6.29 -2.57 2.03
N LEU A 17 7.11 -1.59 1.65
CA LEU A 17 6.76 -0.34 1.00
C LEU A 17 6.58 -0.48 -0.53
N HIS A 18 6.80 -1.67 -1.09
CA HIS A 18 6.56 -1.95 -2.50
C HIS A 18 5.20 -2.62 -2.71
N SER A 19 4.63 -2.42 -3.90
CA SER A 19 3.30 -2.83 -4.34
C SER A 19 3.07 -4.32 -4.52
N TYR A 20 3.43 -5.11 -3.53
CA TYR A 20 3.14 -6.54 -3.52
C TYR A 20 1.63 -6.81 -3.39
N SER A 21 0.88 -5.88 -2.82
CA SER A 21 -0.57 -6.04 -2.61
C SER A 21 -1.31 -6.37 -3.91
N THR A 22 -1.06 -5.62 -4.99
CA THR A 22 -1.76 -5.84 -6.26
C THR A 22 -1.36 -7.14 -6.95
N LEU A 23 -0.10 -7.57 -6.77
CA LEU A 23 0.37 -8.89 -7.23
C LEU A 23 -0.21 -10.05 -6.41
N HIS A 24 -0.52 -9.84 -5.13
CA HIS A 24 -1.15 -10.85 -4.30
C HIS A 24 -2.65 -10.98 -4.59
N TYR A 25 -3.31 -9.88 -4.94
CA TYR A 25 -4.75 -9.80 -5.19
C TYR A 25 -5.09 -9.52 -6.66
N ILE A 26 -4.51 -10.32 -7.57
CA ILE A 26 -4.70 -10.16 -9.03
C ILE A 26 -6.19 -10.13 -9.43
N LEU A 27 -7.04 -10.88 -8.72
CA LEU A 27 -8.49 -10.91 -8.97
C LEU A 27 -9.20 -9.60 -8.62
N LEU A 28 -8.70 -8.85 -7.64
CA LEU A 28 -9.22 -7.52 -7.29
C LEU A 28 -8.69 -6.45 -8.24
N PHE A 29 -7.49 -6.66 -8.80
CA PHE A 29 -6.78 -5.70 -9.66
C PHE A 29 -6.50 -6.26 -11.06
N PRO A 30 -7.53 -6.63 -11.85
CA PRO A 30 -7.34 -7.28 -13.15
C PRO A 30 -6.67 -6.37 -14.20
N GLN A 31 -6.69 -5.06 -13.99
CA GLN A 31 -6.07 -4.08 -14.89
C GLN A 31 -4.57 -3.90 -14.66
N GLY A 32 -3.97 -4.60 -13.68
CA GLY A 32 -2.55 -4.50 -13.40
C GLY A 32 -2.18 -3.19 -12.70
N GLU A 33 -2.97 -2.79 -11.71
CA GLU A 33 -2.70 -1.58 -10.94
C GLU A 33 -1.39 -1.68 -10.17
N GLU A 34 -0.66 -0.57 -10.14
CA GLU A 34 0.65 -0.50 -9.53
C GLU A 34 0.61 -0.45 -8.00
N GLY A 35 -0.54 -0.38 -7.32
CA GLY A 35 -0.61 -0.36 -5.85
C GLY A 35 0.04 0.87 -5.18
N TRP A 36 0.09 0.89 -3.84
CA TRP A 36 0.72 1.98 -3.11
C TRP A 36 2.25 1.96 -3.21
N HIS A 37 2.82 3.11 -3.54
CA HIS A 37 4.26 3.34 -3.53
C HIS A 37 4.58 4.80 -3.13
N LEU A 38 5.83 5.05 -2.73
CA LEU A 38 6.25 6.33 -2.14
C LEU A 38 6.24 7.52 -3.12
N ASN A 39 6.23 7.27 -4.44
CA ASN A 39 6.31 8.31 -5.47
C ASN A 39 4.94 8.92 -5.83
N ILE A 40 3.85 8.49 -5.19
CA ILE A 40 2.52 9.04 -5.45
C ILE A 40 2.47 10.47 -4.90
N PRO A 41 2.31 11.50 -5.76
CA PRO A 41 2.29 12.89 -5.33
C PRO A 41 0.99 13.20 -4.57
N LEU A 42 1.10 13.86 -3.42
CA LEU A 42 -0.08 14.37 -2.71
C LEU A 42 -0.54 15.67 -3.39
N GLN A 43 -1.79 15.72 -3.85
CA GLN A 43 -2.36 16.97 -4.35
C GLN A 43 -2.46 17.98 -3.19
N GLN A 44 -1.63 19.03 -3.25
CA GLN A 44 -1.52 20.03 -2.19
C GLN A 44 -2.73 20.97 -2.20
N ILE A 45 -3.86 20.52 -1.66
CA ILE A 45 -5.04 21.38 -1.40
C ILE A 45 -4.81 22.22 -0.13
N TYR A 46 -4.00 21.71 0.80
CA TYR A 46 -3.64 22.38 2.06
C TYR A 46 -2.12 22.36 2.29
N PRO A 47 -1.54 23.34 3.01
CA PRO A 47 -0.13 23.36 3.35
C PRO A 47 0.21 22.18 4.26
N THR A 48 0.64 21.07 3.65
CA THR A 48 0.94 19.81 4.33
C THR A 48 2.45 19.59 4.36
N ARG A 49 2.97 19.10 5.49
CA ARG A 49 4.42 18.80 5.65
C ARG A 49 4.92 17.69 4.72
N SER A 50 4.05 16.81 4.24
CA SER A 50 4.40 15.69 3.35
C SER A 50 4.10 16.03 1.89
N LYS A 51 5.06 15.74 1.00
CA LYS A 51 4.90 15.89 -0.46
C LYS A 51 4.31 14.65 -1.14
N SER A 52 4.31 13.50 -0.46
CA SER A 52 3.81 12.23 -0.97
C SER A 52 2.62 11.71 -0.17
N VAL A 53 1.78 10.92 -0.84
CA VAL A 53 0.61 10.26 -0.25
C VAL A 53 1.06 9.17 0.71
N THR A 54 0.62 9.26 1.97
CA THR A 54 0.88 8.21 2.96
C THR A 54 0.06 6.97 2.65
N GLN A 55 0.58 5.80 3.05
CA GLN A 55 -0.08 4.51 2.81
C GLN A 55 -1.52 4.46 3.33
N ILE A 56 -1.79 5.12 4.45
CA ILE A 56 -3.15 5.20 5.02
C ILE A 56 -4.09 6.07 4.16
N LEU A 57 -3.61 7.18 3.60
CA LEU A 57 -4.41 8.04 2.72
C LEU A 57 -4.73 7.34 1.41
N TYR A 58 -3.77 6.57 0.87
CA TYR A 58 -3.98 5.75 -0.31
C TYR A 58 -5.09 4.72 -0.08
N TYR A 59 -4.98 3.89 0.96
CA TYR A 59 -6.01 2.90 1.24
C TYR A 59 -7.35 3.54 1.61
N ALA A 60 -7.36 4.66 2.34
CA ALA A 60 -8.59 5.39 2.61
C ALA A 60 -9.26 5.90 1.33
N TYR A 61 -8.48 6.39 0.36
CA TYR A 61 -8.99 6.84 -0.94
C TYR A 61 -9.58 5.67 -1.74
N HIS A 62 -8.86 4.55 -1.85
CA HIS A 62 -9.32 3.38 -2.61
C HIS A 62 -10.47 2.61 -1.93
N LEU A 63 -10.56 2.62 -0.60
CA LEU A 63 -11.65 1.98 0.15
C LEU A 63 -12.87 2.88 0.30
N HIS A 64 -12.77 4.17 -0.03
CA HIS A 64 -13.91 5.05 -0.08
C HIS A 64 -14.74 4.77 -1.32
N THR A 65 -16.07 4.76 -1.18
CA THR A 65 -16.97 4.57 -2.33
C THR A 65 -16.88 5.78 -3.26
N GLN A 66 -16.06 5.65 -4.31
CA GLN A 66 -15.95 6.66 -5.36
C GLN A 66 -16.99 6.42 -6.47
N PRO A 67 -17.34 7.46 -7.23
CA PRO A 67 -18.12 7.31 -8.44
C PRO A 67 -17.43 6.32 -9.39
N PRO A 68 -18.17 5.42 -10.07
CA PRO A 68 -17.59 4.40 -10.95
C PRO A 68 -16.86 4.97 -12.17
N GLN A 69 -16.94 6.28 -12.41
CA GLN A 69 -16.16 6.98 -13.43
C GLN A 69 -14.71 7.25 -13.03
N ILE A 70 -14.40 7.21 -11.72
CA ILE A 70 -13.07 7.55 -11.19
C ILE A 70 -12.30 6.27 -10.87
N GLU A 71 -12.92 5.33 -10.15
CA GLU A 71 -12.31 4.05 -9.77
C GLU A 71 -13.33 2.91 -9.98
N PRO A 72 -12.89 1.73 -10.46
CA PRO A 72 -13.77 0.60 -10.62
C PRO A 72 -14.28 0.07 -9.27
N ILE A 73 -15.58 -0.21 -9.17
CA ILE A 73 -16.22 -0.78 -7.96
C ILE A 73 -15.87 -2.29 -7.76
N ASN A 74 -15.08 -2.87 -8.67
CA ASN A 74 -14.75 -4.31 -8.72
C ASN A 74 -14.17 -4.85 -7.41
N ILE A 75 -13.34 -4.06 -6.72
CA ILE A 75 -12.74 -4.36 -5.42
C ILE A 75 -13.82 -4.73 -4.38
N PHE A 76 -14.95 -4.02 -4.35
CA PHE A 76 -16.01 -4.26 -3.36
C PHE A 76 -16.82 -5.53 -3.65
N HIS A 77 -16.77 -6.06 -4.87
CA HIS A 77 -17.40 -7.34 -5.23
C HIS A 77 -16.57 -8.56 -4.77
N GLY A 78 -15.37 -8.35 -4.23
CA GLY A 78 -14.45 -9.42 -3.81
C GLY A 78 -14.85 -10.20 -2.55
N GLY A 79 -15.89 -9.80 -1.83
CA GLY A 79 -16.42 -10.54 -0.66
C GLY A 79 -15.35 -10.87 0.39
N ARG A 80 -15.07 -12.17 0.61
CA ARG A 80 -14.03 -12.62 1.57
C ARG A 80 -12.62 -12.19 1.16
N LEU A 81 -12.32 -12.16 -0.15
CA LEU A 81 -11.02 -11.72 -0.64
C LEU A 81 -10.80 -10.23 -0.36
N PHE A 82 -11.86 -9.43 -0.48
CA PHE A 82 -11.84 -8.02 -0.09
C PHE A 82 -11.57 -7.83 1.40
N GLN A 83 -12.22 -8.62 2.27
CA GLN A 83 -11.97 -8.57 3.71
C GLN A 83 -10.50 -8.86 4.04
N GLN A 84 -9.91 -9.88 3.41
CA GLN A 84 -8.50 -10.21 3.59
C GLN A 84 -7.60 -9.06 3.12
N TYR A 85 -7.90 -8.46 1.96
CA TYR A 85 -7.18 -7.30 1.45
C TYR A 85 -7.20 -6.13 2.44
N VAL A 86 -8.36 -5.82 3.03
CA VAL A 86 -8.48 -4.75 4.03
C VAL A 86 -7.64 -5.03 5.27
N CYS A 87 -7.65 -6.28 5.76
CA CYS A 87 -6.82 -6.67 6.90
C CYS A 87 -5.32 -6.54 6.60
N ASP A 88 -4.88 -7.02 5.43
CA ASP A 88 -3.46 -6.99 5.04
C ASP A 88 -3.00 -5.54 4.74
N ALA A 89 -3.86 -4.71 4.16
CA ALA A 89 -3.64 -3.28 4.00
C ALA A 89 -3.41 -2.58 5.35
N TRP A 90 -4.24 -2.87 6.35
CA TRP A 90 -4.09 -2.31 7.71
C TRP A 90 -2.79 -2.77 8.37
N ALA A 91 -2.47 -4.07 8.29
CA ALA A 91 -1.22 -4.61 8.81
C ALA A 91 0.01 -3.93 8.18
N SER A 92 -0.04 -3.64 6.87
CA SER A 92 1.02 -2.91 6.19
C SER A 92 1.15 -1.46 6.67
N VAL A 93 0.03 -0.76 6.91
CA VAL A 93 0.04 0.61 7.46
C VAL A 93 0.66 0.63 8.86
N GLU A 94 0.31 -0.34 9.70
CA GLU A 94 0.85 -0.46 11.05
C GLU A 94 2.35 -0.78 11.04
N GLN A 95 2.79 -1.70 10.18
CA GLN A 95 4.21 -1.97 9.97
C GLN A 95 4.98 -0.73 9.53
N SER A 96 4.43 0.09 8.65
CA SER A 96 5.02 1.38 8.23
C SER A 96 5.16 2.35 9.41
N LYS A 97 4.15 2.44 10.29
CA LYS A 97 4.21 3.27 11.50
C LYS A 97 5.28 2.77 12.48
N LEU A 98 5.32 1.46 12.75
CA LEU A 98 6.34 0.85 13.63
C LEU A 98 7.75 1.08 13.11
N THR A 99 7.94 0.92 11.80
CA THR A 99 9.22 1.19 11.13
C THR A 99 9.63 2.66 11.34
N TRP A 100 8.69 3.61 11.21
CA TRP A 100 8.98 5.01 11.48
C TRP A 100 9.38 5.25 12.94
N VAL A 101 8.67 4.67 13.91
CA VAL A 101 9.00 4.80 15.34
C VAL A 101 10.41 4.26 15.62
N PHE A 102 10.73 3.07 15.11
CA PHE A 102 12.05 2.45 15.28
C PHE A 102 13.20 3.33 14.77
N HIS A 103 13.03 3.95 13.59
CA HIS A 103 14.07 4.81 13.02
C HIS A 103 14.20 6.17 13.73
N ASN A 104 13.12 6.68 14.32
CA ASN A 104 13.13 7.97 15.01
C ASN A 104 13.48 7.86 16.51
N GLN A 105 13.45 6.67 17.10
CA GLN A 105 13.86 6.44 18.49
C GLN A 105 15.36 6.66 18.75
N LYS A 106 16.23 6.59 17.73
CA LYS A 106 17.68 6.88 17.88
C LYS A 106 18.00 8.38 18.05
N LYS A 107 16.99 9.26 18.06
CA LYS A 107 17.14 10.71 18.21
C LYS A 107 16.76 11.23 19.61
N PHE A 108 16.50 10.33 20.56
CA PHE A 108 16.33 10.67 21.97
C PHE A 108 17.57 10.27 22.77
#